data_AF-A0A7S1VDC7-F1
#
_entry.id   AF-A0A7S1VDC7-F1
#
_cell.length_a   1.000
_cell.length_b   1.000
_cell.length_c   1.000
_cell.angle_alpha   90.00
_cell.angle_beta   90.00
_cell.angle_gamma   90.00
#
_symmetry.space_group_name_H-M   'P 1'
#
loop_
_entity.id
_entity.type
_entity.pdbx_description
1 polymer ?
#
loop_
_entity_poly.entity_id
_entity_poly.type
_entity_poly.pdbx_seq_one_letter_code
_entity_poly.pdbx_strand_id
1 'polypeptide(L)'
;GLHGTSRRHPKGDLVENETHRHVILPNTRGTAAVAHFDVPDNGSTELFINLQTNQHLDTAYGGYCVFAVVESPESMTIVDAIAKAISAEGKKPTIISMRIL
;
A
#
# COMPACT_ATOMS: atom_id res chain seq x y z
N GLY A 1 6.24 -8.72 -6.55
CA GLY A 1 5.39 -9.02 -5.37
C GLY A 1 5.21 -10.51 -5.10
N LEU A 2 6.08 -11.11 -4.28
CA LEU A 2 5.94 -12.49 -3.78
C LEU A 2 5.89 -12.55 -2.25
N HIS A 3 5.87 -11.40 -1.58
CA HIS A 3 6.20 -11.31 -0.15
C HIS A 3 5.02 -11.65 0.77
N GLY A 4 3.80 -11.58 0.27
CA GLY A 4 2.57 -11.87 1.00
C GLY A 4 2.02 -13.26 0.69
N THR A 5 1.66 -13.53 -0.57
CA THR A 5 1.00 -14.80 -0.95
C THR A 5 1.92 -15.80 -1.64
N SER A 6 3.17 -15.42 -1.94
CA SER A 6 4.11 -16.18 -2.78
C SER A 6 3.55 -16.57 -4.16
N ARG A 7 2.44 -15.98 -4.59
CA ARG A 7 1.83 -16.19 -5.91
C ARG A 7 2.29 -15.08 -6.85
N ARG A 8 2.86 -15.48 -7.98
CA ARG A 8 3.24 -14.52 -9.03
C ARG A 8 1.99 -14.05 -9.78
N HIS A 9 1.87 -12.75 -9.96
CA HIS A 9 0.86 -12.18 -10.85
C HIS A 9 1.21 -12.50 -12.31
N PRO A 10 0.25 -12.94 -13.16
CA PRO A 10 0.54 -13.34 -14.54
C PRO A 10 1.20 -12.27 -15.42
N LYS A 11 1.01 -10.98 -15.10
CA LYS A 11 1.64 -9.86 -15.83
C LYS A 11 3.00 -9.44 -15.29
N GLY A 12 3.50 -10.10 -14.23
CA GLY A 12 4.76 -9.73 -13.59
C GLY A 12 4.65 -8.50 -12.69
N ASP A 13 5.82 -7.96 -12.36
CA ASP A 13 5.98 -6.71 -11.60
C ASP A 13 5.77 -5.49 -12.50
N LEU A 14 5.52 -4.33 -11.90
CA LEU A 14 5.34 -3.07 -12.62
C LEU A 14 6.60 -2.72 -13.41
N VAL A 15 6.41 -2.07 -14.56
CA VAL A 15 7.53 -1.71 -15.45
C VAL A 15 8.34 -0.53 -14.94
N GLU A 16 7.73 0.34 -14.14
CA GLU A 16 8.36 1.53 -13.56
C GLU A 16 7.78 1.81 -12.17
N ASN A 17 8.62 2.33 -11.27
CA ASN A 17 8.19 2.96 -10.03
C ASN A 17 7.88 4.44 -10.29
N GLU A 18 6.61 4.81 -10.18
CA GLU A 18 6.12 6.17 -10.48
C GLU A 18 6.19 7.15 -9.31
N THR A 19 6.84 6.81 -8.18
CA THR A 19 6.89 7.66 -6.97
C THR A 19 7.34 9.11 -7.24
N HIS A 20 8.23 9.29 -8.22
CA HIS A 20 8.76 10.60 -8.62
C HIS A 20 8.35 11.01 -10.04
N ARG A 21 7.24 10.45 -10.54
CA ARG A 21 6.68 10.73 -11.86
C ARG A 21 5.30 11.38 -11.74
N HIS A 22 4.89 12.07 -12.79
CA HIS A 22 3.53 12.63 -12.92
C HIS A 22 3.08 13.48 -11.71
N VAL A 23 2.13 12.97 -10.93
CA VAL A 23 1.62 13.59 -9.71
C VAL A 23 2.34 12.97 -8.52
N ILE A 24 3.17 13.77 -7.85
CA ILE A 24 3.93 13.32 -6.69
C ILE A 24 3.05 13.41 -5.44
N LEU A 25 2.76 12.25 -4.84
CA LEU A 25 1.93 12.13 -3.65
C LEU A 25 2.76 11.61 -2.47
N PRO A 26 2.66 12.23 -1.27
CA PRO A 26 3.47 11.84 -0.13
C PRO A 26 2.87 10.66 0.65
N ASN A 27 3.72 9.89 1.32
CA ASN A 27 3.35 8.81 2.24
C ASN A 27 2.87 9.39 3.58
N THR A 28 1.67 9.99 3.57
CA THR A 28 0.99 10.51 4.76
C THR A 28 -0.13 9.58 5.22
N ARG A 29 -0.62 9.77 6.46
CA ARG A 29 -1.70 8.95 7.01
C ARG A 29 -2.91 8.91 6.06
N GLY A 30 -3.41 7.70 5.81
CA GLY A 30 -4.57 7.45 4.96
C GLY A 30 -4.26 7.32 3.47
N THR A 31 -3.00 7.48 3.03
CA THR A 31 -2.63 7.14 1.65
C THR A 31 -2.36 5.65 1.50
N ALA A 32 -2.61 5.12 0.30
CA ALA A 32 -2.26 3.77 -0.08
C ALA A 32 -1.14 3.77 -1.12
N ALA A 33 -0.14 2.92 -0.92
CA ALA A 33 1.03 2.81 -1.77
C ALA A 33 1.32 1.36 -2.19
N VAL A 34 1.98 1.22 -3.33
CA VAL A 34 2.46 -0.07 -3.83
C VAL A 34 3.64 -0.54 -2.99
N ALA A 35 3.54 -1.75 -2.44
CA ALA A 35 4.62 -2.39 -1.71
C ALA A 35 5.63 -3.04 -2.67
N HIS A 36 6.91 -2.85 -2.38
CA HIS A 36 8.05 -3.48 -3.05
C HIS A 36 9.19 -3.66 -2.04
N PHE A 37 10.22 -4.45 -2.38
CA PHE A 37 11.31 -4.76 -1.46
C PHE A 37 12.54 -3.84 -1.62
N ASP A 38 13.19 -3.88 -2.79
CA ASP A 38 14.37 -3.07 -3.10
C ASP A 38 14.53 -2.90 -4.61
N VAL A 39 15.14 -1.79 -5.04
CA VAL A 39 15.39 -1.50 -6.46
C VAL A 39 16.27 -2.62 -7.06
N PRO A 40 15.87 -3.25 -8.18
CA PRO A 40 14.93 -2.79 -9.20
C PRO A 40 13.47 -3.31 -9.09
N ASP A 41 13.01 -3.75 -7.92
CA ASP A 41 11.61 -4.15 -7.69
C ASP A 41 10.69 -2.93 -7.69
N ASN A 42 9.78 -2.86 -8.66
CA ASN A 42 8.77 -1.79 -8.75
C ASN A 42 7.43 -2.19 -8.10
N GLY A 43 7.34 -3.37 -7.49
CA GLY A 43 6.11 -3.89 -6.89
C GLY A 43 5.14 -4.50 -7.90
N SER A 44 3.99 -4.99 -7.41
CA SER A 44 2.97 -5.65 -8.25
C SER A 44 1.58 -5.55 -7.62
N THR A 45 1.12 -6.60 -6.95
CA THR A 45 -0.24 -6.70 -6.36
C THR A 45 -0.29 -6.38 -4.87
N GLU A 46 0.85 -6.10 -4.26
CA GLU A 46 0.98 -5.88 -2.83
C GLU A 46 0.91 -4.38 -2.56
N LEU A 47 0.12 -3.99 -1.57
CA LEU A 47 -0.12 -2.61 -1.22
C LEU A 47 -0.27 -2.47 0.28
N PHE A 48 -0.05 -1.26 0.79
CA PHE A 48 -0.31 -0.92 2.20
C PHE A 48 -1.03 0.42 2.30
N ILE A 49 -1.70 0.63 3.43
CA ILE A 49 -2.29 1.91 3.82
C ILE A 49 -1.46 2.49 4.97
N ASN A 50 -1.05 3.74 4.83
CA ASN A 50 -0.28 4.45 5.84
C ASN A 50 -1.12 4.72 7.09
N LEU A 51 -0.78 4.10 8.22
CA LEU A 51 -1.41 4.35 9.52
C LEU A 51 -0.90 5.64 10.20
N GLN A 52 0.14 6.27 9.67
CA GLN A 52 0.68 7.54 10.18
C GLN A 52 1.43 8.23 9.04
N THR A 53 1.96 9.43 9.30
CA THR A 53 2.86 10.08 8.35
C THR A 53 4.21 9.38 8.33
N ASN A 54 4.58 8.84 7.16
CA ASN A 54 5.79 8.06 6.93
C ASN A 54 6.62 8.67 5.78
N GLN A 55 6.94 9.97 5.84
CA GLN A 55 7.65 10.70 4.77
C GLN A 55 8.99 10.07 4.34
N HIS A 56 9.65 9.30 5.21
CA HIS A 56 10.87 8.57 4.83
C HIS A 56 10.62 7.58 3.67
N LEU A 57 9.40 7.04 3.54
CA LEU A 57 9.00 6.15 2.45
C LEU A 57 8.87 6.86 1.11
N ASP A 58 8.89 8.19 1.07
CA ASP A 58 8.88 8.93 -0.21
C ASP A 58 10.20 8.76 -0.98
N THR A 59 11.28 8.31 -0.31
CA THR A 59 12.62 8.17 -0.90
C THR A 59 13.30 6.84 -0.60
N ALA A 60 12.92 6.17 0.49
CA ALA A 60 13.48 4.87 0.85
C ALA A 60 13.32 3.87 -0.30
N TYR A 61 14.42 3.23 -0.71
CA TYR A 61 14.44 2.25 -1.80
C TYR A 61 13.84 2.77 -3.12
N GLY A 62 14.05 4.05 -3.43
CA GLY A 62 13.48 4.69 -4.63
C GLY A 62 12.04 5.18 -4.45
N GLY A 63 11.48 5.04 -3.25
CA GLY A 63 10.18 5.55 -2.86
C GLY A 63 9.05 4.53 -3.05
N TYR A 64 8.01 4.64 -2.22
CA TYR A 64 6.80 3.82 -2.31
C TYR A 64 5.67 4.62 -2.96
N CYS A 65 5.27 4.18 -4.17
CA CYS A 65 4.38 4.94 -5.03
C CYS A 65 2.96 5.00 -4.47
N VAL A 66 2.56 6.17 -4.00
CA VAL A 66 1.20 6.46 -3.56
C VAL A 66 0.28 6.62 -4.76
N PHE A 67 -0.83 5.90 -4.78
CA PHE A 67 -1.79 5.92 -5.90
C PHE A 67 -3.25 6.16 -5.48
N ALA A 68 -3.54 6.12 -4.17
CA ALA A 68 -4.87 6.33 -3.65
C ALA A 68 -4.85 6.94 -2.24
N VAL A 69 -6.01 7.48 -1.84
CA VAL A 69 -6.27 7.99 -0.50
C VAL A 69 -7.59 7.42 0.01
N VAL A 70 -7.65 7.12 1.31
CA VAL A 70 -8.90 6.75 1.97
C VAL A 70 -9.86 7.93 1.90
N GLU A 71 -11.09 7.67 1.48
CA GLU A 71 -12.08 8.68 1.08
C GLU A 71 -12.35 9.76 2.14
N SER A 72 -12.43 9.37 3.42
CA SER A 72 -12.80 10.29 4.49
C SER A 72 -12.21 9.90 5.85
N PRO A 73 -12.19 10.83 6.84
CA PRO A 73 -11.82 10.51 8.22
C PRO A 73 -12.67 9.40 8.85
N GLU A 74 -13.95 9.32 8.51
CA GLU A 74 -14.85 8.26 8.97
C GLU A 74 -14.42 6.90 8.40
N SER A 75 -14.04 6.85 7.13
CA SER A 75 -13.50 5.64 6.50
C SER A 75 -12.19 5.19 7.13
N MET A 76 -11.37 6.11 7.64
CA MET A 76 -10.15 5.77 8.38
C MET A 76 -10.43 5.00 9.67
N THR A 77 -11.62 5.13 10.28
CA THR A 77 -11.96 4.33 11.48
C THR A 77 -12.01 2.83 11.19
N ILE A 78 -12.36 2.45 9.95
CA ILE A 78 -12.35 1.06 9.48
C ILE A 78 -10.91 0.56 9.35
N VAL A 79 -10.03 1.39 8.79
CA VAL A 79 -8.59 1.09 8.67
C VAL A 79 -7.96 0.91 10.04
N ASP A 80 -8.28 1.78 11.00
CA ASP A 80 -7.81 1.66 12.38
C ASP A 80 -8.34 0.40 13.07
N ALA A 81 -9.61 0.03 12.81
CA ALA A 81 -10.18 -1.20 13.34
C ALA A 81 -9.48 -2.45 12.76
N ILE A 82 -9.13 -2.46 11.47
CA ILE A 82 -8.32 -3.52 10.85
C ILE A 82 -6.95 -3.59 11.50
N ALA A 83 -6.27 -2.45 11.67
CA ALA A 83 -4.95 -2.37 12.29
C ALA A 83 -4.97 -2.89 13.75
N LYS A 84 -6.01 -2.56 14.51
CA LYS A 84 -6.22 -3.05 15.88
C LYS A 84 -6.46 -4.56 15.90
N ALA A 85 -7.32 -5.07 15.01
CA ALA A 85 -7.59 -6.51 14.91
C ALA A 85 -6.32 -7.31 14.60
N ILE A 86 -5.43 -6.77 13.77
CA ILE A 86 -4.14 -7.40 13.45
C ILE A 86 -3.19 -7.33 14.64
N SER A 87 -2.93 -6.12 15.17
CA SER A 87 -1.87 -5.88 16.15
C SER A 87 -2.21 -6.37 17.57
N ALA A 88 -3.45 -6.22 18.00
CA ALA A 88 -3.87 -6.58 19.36
C ALA A 88 -4.49 -7.97 19.45
N GLU A 89 -5.16 -8.43 18.39
CA GLU A 89 -5.96 -9.66 18.43
C GLU A 89 -5.36 -10.79 17.57
N GLY A 90 -4.26 -10.53 16.85
CA GLY A 90 -3.59 -11.52 16.00
C GLY A 90 -4.42 -12.00 14.81
N LYS A 91 -5.46 -11.25 14.43
CA LYS A 91 -6.36 -11.62 13.34
C LYS A 91 -5.72 -11.31 11.99
N LYS A 92 -6.19 -12.01 10.94
CA LYS A 92 -5.85 -11.73 9.53
C LYS A 92 -7.14 -11.47 8.75
N PRO A 93 -7.72 -10.25 8.82
CA PRO A 93 -8.94 -9.91 8.10
C PRO A 93 -8.79 -10.15 6.60
N THR A 94 -9.85 -10.67 5.97
CA THR A 94 -9.88 -10.98 4.53
C THR A 94 -10.74 -9.98 3.79
N ILE A 95 -10.25 -9.46 2.67
CA ILE A 95 -11.07 -8.67 1.73
C ILE A 95 -11.97 -9.66 0.98
N ILE A 96 -13.27 -9.61 1.25
CA ILE A 96 -14.26 -10.56 0.69
C ILE A 96 -14.80 -10.15 -0.68
N SER A 97 -14.77 -8.85 -1.00
CA SER A 97 -15.24 -8.33 -2.27
C SER A 97 -14.61 -6.96 -2.54
N MET A 98 -14.38 -6.66 -3.81
CA MET A 98 -13.96 -5.34 -4.29
C MET A 98 -14.92 -4.90 -5.39
N ARG A 99 -15.33 -3.63 -5.37
CA ARG A 99 -16.22 -3.03 -6.37
C ARG A 99 -15.59 -1.75 -6.88
N ILE A 100 -15.77 -1.51 -8.18
CA ILE A 100 -15.44 -0.25 -8.84
C ILE A 100 -16.79 0.41 -9.12
N LEU A 101 -16.98 1.61 -8.58
CA LEU A 101 -18.21 2.39 -8.70
C LEU A 101 -18.19 3.26 -9.96
#